data_AF-A0A6V8L3A3-F1
#
_entry.id   AF-A0A6V8L3A3-F1
#
_cell.length_a   1.000
_cell.length_b   1.000
_cell.length_c   1.000
_cell.angle_alpha   90.00
_cell.angle_beta   90.00
_cell.angle_gamma   90.00
#
_symmetry.space_group_name_H-M   'P 1'
#
loop_
_entity.id
_entity.type
_entity.pdbx_description
1 polymer ?
#
loop_
_entity_poly.entity_id
_entity_poly.type
_entity_poly.pdbx_seq_one_letter_code
_entity_poly.pdbx_strand_id
1 'polypeptide(L)' 'MLDPTAMILADKATRHHVMSARPAAPTAPERPPRQRAEGMRLAAAVVLRRLADRVEPRRVETCVPAS' A
#
# COMPACT_ATOMS: atom_id res chain seq x y z
N MET A 1 19.56 7.33 18.80
CA MET A 1 19.89 6.07 19.48
C MET A 1 19.55 4.95 18.51
N LEU A 2 20.47 4.03 18.24
CA LEU A 2 20.23 2.93 17.30
C LEU A 2 19.20 1.98 17.92
N ASP A 3 18.06 1.74 17.26
CA ASP A 3 17.06 0.77 17.73
C ASP A 3 17.43 -0.64 17.21
N PRO A 4 17.79 -1.58 18.10
CA PRO A 4 18.18 -2.93 17.69
C PRO A 4 17.05 -3.68 16.98
N THR A 5 15.79 -3.38 17.31
CA THR A 5 14.63 -4.06 16.72
C THR A 5 14.40 -3.60 15.28
N ALA A 6 14.45 -2.29 15.03
CA ALA A 6 14.44 -1.73 13.69
C ALA A 6 15.57 -2.30 12.81
N MET A 7 16.78 -2.48 13.38
CA MET A 7 17.91 -3.06 12.64
C MET A 7 17.66 -4.51 12.22
N ILE A 8 17.14 -5.34 13.12
CA ILE A 8 16.82 -6.75 12.82
C ILE A 8 15.70 -6.84 11.77
N LEU A 9 14.69 -5.97 11.85
CA LEU A 9 13.60 -5.93 10.87
C LEU A 9 14.11 -5.49 9.49
N ALA A 10 14.99 -4.50 9.43
CA ALA A 10 15.62 -4.03 8.20
C ALA A 10 16.47 -5.14 7.55
N ASP A 11 17.27 -5.88 8.33
CA ASP A 11 18.05 -7.02 7.82
C ASP A 11 17.16 -8.13 7.26
N LYS A 12 16.09 -8.49 7.98
CA LYS A 12 15.14 -9.51 7.49
C LYS A 12 14.44 -9.07 6.20
N ALA A 13 14.00 -7.82 6.13
CA ALA A 13 13.32 -7.28 4.95
C ALA A 13 14.24 -7.24 3.73
N THR A 14 15.48 -6.77 3.90
CA THR A 14 16.46 -6.70 2.82
C THR A 14 16.87 -8.08 2.32
N ARG A 15 17.14 -9.03 3.23
CA ARG A 15 17.44 -10.42 2.85
C ARG A 15 16.28 -11.08 2.11
N HIS A 16 15.05 -10.89 2.57
CA HIS A 16 13.88 -11.44 1.90
C HIS A 16 13.75 -10.90 0.47
N HIS A 17 13.90 -9.58 0.29
CA HIS A 17 13.82 -8.93 -1.02
C HIS A 17 14.90 -9.42 -2.00
N VAL A 18 16.16 -9.53 -1.54
CA VAL A 18 17.26 -10.02 -2.36
C VAL A 18 17.05 -11.48 -2.77
N MET A 19 16.54 -12.31 -1.86
CA MET A 19 16.30 -13.72 -2.15
C MET A 19 15.10 -13.94 -3.07
N SER A 20 14.04 -13.13 -2.94
CA SER A 20 12.84 -13.23 -3.80
C SER A 20 13.09 -12.74 -5.23
N ALA A 21 14.06 -11.84 -5.43
CA ALA A 21 14.41 -11.31 -6.75
C ALA A 21 15.30 -12.26 -7.59
N ARG A 22 15.73 -13.41 -7.03
CA ARG A 22 16.60 -14.35 -7.76
C ARG A 22 15.84 -15.07 -8.88
N PRO A 23 16.49 -15.40 -10.00
CA PRO A 23 15.86 -16.12 -11.11
C PRO A 23 15.28 -17.48 -10.71
N ALA A 24 15.88 -18.12 -9.70
CA ALA A 24 15.47 -19.42 -9.17
C ALA A 24 14.66 -19.31 -7.86
N ALA A 25 14.21 -18.11 -7.50
CA ALA A 25 13.38 -17.96 -6.32
C ALA A 25 12.06 -18.74 -6.51
N PRO A 26 11.60 -19.49 -5.50
CA PRO A 26 10.30 -20.15 -5.58
C PRO A 26 9.23 -19.08 -5.78
N THR A 27 8.57 -19.09 -6.93
CA THR A 27 7.43 -18.23 -7.21
C THR A 27 6.24 -18.76 -6.41
N ALA A 28 5.96 -18.14 -5.27
CA ALA A 28 4.67 -18.36 -4.64
C ALA A 28 3.59 -17.83 -5.58
N PRO A 29 2.55 -18.61 -5.91
CA PRO A 29 1.42 -18.06 -6.65
C PRO A 29 0.82 -16.91 -5.85
N GLU A 30 0.58 -15.78 -6.51
CA GLU A 30 -0.06 -14.62 -5.89
C GLU A 30 -1.35 -15.08 -5.24
N ARG A 31 -1.45 -14.93 -3.92
CA ARG A 31 -2.65 -15.36 -3.21
C ARG A 31 -3.79 -14.47 -3.70
N PRO A 32 -4.93 -15.05 -4.12
CA PRO A 32 -6.07 -14.23 -4.46
C PRO A 32 -6.39 -13.34 -3.26
N PRO A 33 -6.68 -12.05 -3.49
CA PRO A 33 -7.01 -11.14 -2.40
C PRO A 33 -8.11 -11.79 -1.57
N ARG A 34 -7.89 -11.86 -0.25
CA ARG A 34 -8.91 -12.37 0.66
C ARG A 34 -10.14 -11.48 0.48
N GLN A 35 -11.21 -12.00 -0.12
CA GLN A 35 -12.42 -11.25 -0.48
C GLN A 35 -12.99 -10.42 0.70
N ARG A 36 -12.83 -10.92 1.93
CA ARG A 36 -13.22 -10.19 3.16
C ARG A 36 -12.43 -8.89 3.39
N ALA A 37 -11.16 -8.85 2.99
CA ALA A 37 -10.31 -7.67 3.12
C ALA A 37 -10.63 -6.60 2.06
N GLU A 38 -11.26 -6.99 0.95
CA GLU A 38 -11.59 -6.08 -0.15
C GLU A 38 -12.71 -5.11 0.26
N GLY A 39 -13.76 -5.63 0.91
CA GLY A 39 -14.81 -4.78 1.48
C GLY A 39 -14.29 -3.81 2.54
N MET A 40 -13.37 -4.27 3.41
CA MET A 40 -12.75 -3.40 4.42
C MET A 40 -11.86 -2.32 3.78
N ARG A 41 -11.11 -2.64 2.71
CA ARG A 41 -10.29 -1.68 1.97
C ARG A 41 -11.13 -0.61 1.29
N LEU A 42 -12.26 -1.01 0.68
CA LEU A 42 -13.20 -0.08 0.08
C LEU A 42 -13.83 0.84 1.13
N ALA A 43 -14.26 0.29 2.26
CA ALA A 43 -14.80 1.08 3.37
C ALA A 43 -13.76 2.09 3.89
N ALA A 44 -12.51 1.64 4.10
CA ALA A 44 -11.42 2.51 4.53
C ALA A 44 -11.14 3.62 3.51
N ALA A 45 -11.11 3.30 2.21
CA ALA A 45 -10.91 4.29 1.15
C ALA A 45 -12.01 5.36 1.13
N VAL A 46 -13.27 4.97 1.33
CA VAL A 46 -14.41 5.91 1.41
C VAL A 46 -14.28 6.82 2.63
N VAL A 47 -13.93 6.28 3.79
CA VAL A 47 -13.75 7.06 5.02
C VAL A 47 -12.60 8.07 4.86
N LEU A 48 -11.46 7.63 4.32
CA LEU A 48 -10.30 8.49 4.08
C LEU A 48 -10.63 9.59 3.08
N ARG A 49 -11.37 9.29 2.01
CA ARG A 49 -11.79 10.30 1.03
C ARG A 49 -12.71 11.34 1.65
N ARG A 50 -13.70 10.92 2.45
CA ARG A 50 -14.57 11.87 3.19
C ARG A 50 -13.82 12.72 4.20
N LEU A 51 -12.79 12.16 4.85
CA LEU A 51 -11.91 12.93 5.72
C LEU A 51 -11.11 13.96 4.94
N ALA A 52 -10.52 13.55 3.81
CA ALA A 52 -9.80 14.46 2.93
C ALA A 52 -10.71 15.60 2.43
N ASP A 53 -11.93 15.28 1.99
CA ASP A 53 -12.93 16.27 1.54
C ASP A 53 -13.34 17.26 2.65
N ARG A 54 -13.28 16.84 3.93
CA ARG A 54 -13.55 17.72 5.08
C ARG A 54 -12.37 18.59 5.49
N VAL A 55 -11.16 18.03 5.44
CA VAL A 55 -9.92 18.71 5.87
C VAL A 55 -9.46 19.70 4.81
N GLU A 56 -9.55 19.31 3.54
CA GLU A 56 -9.31 20.16 2.39
C GLU A 56 -10.60 20.27 1.59
N PRO A 57 -11.49 21.23 1.90
CA PRO A 57 -12.61 21.57 1.04
C PRO A 57 -12.08 22.29 -0.21
N ARG A 58 -11.25 21.62 -1.01
CA ARG A 58 -10.80 22.09 -2.30
C ARG A 58 -11.94 21.86 -3.28
N ARG A 59 -12.46 22.96 -3.84
CA ARG A 59 -13.35 22.91 -4.99
C ARG A 59 -12.57 22.24 -6.12
N VAL A 60 -12.98 21.03 -6.48
CA VAL A 60 -12.48 20.38 -7.69
C VAL A 60 -12.99 21.22 -8.85
N GLU A 61 -12.17 22.13 -9.35
CA GLU A 61 -12.40 22.66 -10.69
C GLU A 61 -12.29 21.47 -11.63
N THR A 62 -13.42 21.09 -12.20
CA THR A 62 -13.51 20.02 -13.18
C THR A 62 -12.54 20.33 -14.30
N CYS A 63 -11.58 19.43 -14.54
CA CYS A 63 -10.73 19.52 -15.73
C CYS A 63 -11.63 19.58 -16.97
N VAL A 64 -11.70 20.75 -17.59
CA VAL A 64 -12.35 20.94 -18.88
C VAL A 64 -11.41 20.38 -19.94
N PRO A 65 -11.85 19.43 -20.79
CA PRO A 65 -11.02 18.96 -21.89
C PRO A 65 -10.78 20.12 -22.86
N ALA A 66 -9.52 20.34 -23.25
CA ALA A 66 -9.18 21.29 -24.30
C ALA A 66 -9.88 20.89 -25.61
N SER A 67 -10.64 21.83 -26.16
CA SER A 67 -11.33 21.70 -27.45
C SER A 67 -10.36 21.81 -28.62
#